data_AF-A0A6J6HE37-F1
#
_entry.id   AF-A0A6J6HE37-F1
#
_cell.length_a   1.000
_cell.length_b   1.000
_cell.length_c   1.000
_cell.angle_alpha   90.00
_cell.angle_beta   90.00
_cell.angle_gamma   90.00
#
_symmetry.space_group_name_H-M   'P 1'
#
loop_
_entity.id
_entity.type
_entity.pdbx_description
1 polymer ?
#
loop_
_entity_poly.entity_id
_entity_poly.type
_entity_poly.pdbx_seq_one_letter_code
_entity_poly.pdbx_strand_id
1 'polypeptide(L)' 'MLDDIPGLGEKRVRTLLRHFGSIKRVKAATLEEIADVSGIGRALATQIHSALQPKETLENNI' A
#
# COMPACT_ATOMS: atom_id res chain seq x y z
N MET A 1 -8.97 0.05 -5.01
CA MET A 1 -8.98 0.32 -3.55
C MET A 1 -7.91 -0.52 -2.87
N LEU A 2 -7.61 -0.32 -1.57
CA LEU A 2 -6.63 -1.17 -0.86
C LEU A 2 -7.07 -2.65 -0.87
N ASP A 3 -8.38 -2.87 -0.79
CA ASP A 3 -8.98 -4.20 -0.73
C ASP A 3 -8.88 -5.01 -2.03
N ASP A 4 -8.54 -4.36 -3.15
CA ASP A 4 -8.35 -5.04 -4.45
C ASP A 4 -6.96 -5.68 -4.59
N ILE A 5 -6.07 -5.48 -3.61
CA ILE A 5 -4.71 -6.05 -3.67
C ILE A 5 -4.76 -7.53 -3.29
N PRO A 6 -4.39 -8.44 -4.22
CA PRO A 6 -4.38 -9.88 -3.94
C PRO A 6 -3.50 -10.20 -2.74
N GLY A 7 -4.07 -10.89 -1.74
CA GLY A 7 -3.35 -11.23 -0.52
C GLY A 7 -3.23 -10.09 0.50
N LEU A 8 -3.82 -8.91 0.30
CA LEU A 8 -3.88 -7.91 1.37
C LEU A 8 -4.95 -8.29 2.40
N GLY A 9 -6.20 -8.45 2.02
CA GLY A 9 -7.27 -8.90 2.93
C GLY A 9 -7.51 -7.98 4.15
N GLU A 10 -8.72 -8.04 4.72
CA GLU A 10 -9.14 -7.09 5.75
C GLU A 10 -8.22 -7.04 6.99
N LYS A 11 -7.64 -8.17 7.39
CA LYS A 11 -6.78 -8.25 8.59
C LYS A 11 -5.52 -7.39 8.44
N ARG A 12 -4.91 -7.39 7.25
CA ARG A 12 -3.71 -6.59 6.99
C ARG A 12 -4.06 -5.13 6.76
N VAL A 13 -5.19 -4.84 6.10
CA VAL A 13 -5.72 -3.46 5.99
C VAL A 13 -5.94 -2.86 7.37
N ARG A 14 -6.63 -3.57 8.29
CA ARG A 14 -6.78 -3.14 9.69
C ARG A 14 -5.44 -2.94 10.40
N THR A 15 -4.45 -3.79 10.13
CA THR A 15 -3.12 -3.66 10.73
C THR A 15 -2.39 -2.42 10.23
N LEU A 16 -2.42 -2.15 8.92
CA LEU A 16 -1.89 -0.93 8.31
C LEU A 16 -2.57 0.31 8.87
N LEU A 17 -3.91 0.30 8.97
CA LEU A 17 -4.66 1.42 9.54
C LEU A 17 -4.37 1.63 11.01
N ARG A 18 -4.14 0.56 11.79
CA ARG A 18 -3.75 0.67 13.20
C ARG A 18 -2.33 1.21 13.35
N HIS A 19 -1.42 0.84 12.45
CA HIS A 19 -0.03 1.29 12.48
C HIS A 19 0.11 2.75 12.02
N PHE A 20 -0.45 3.09 10.86
CA PHE A 20 -0.33 4.42 10.24
C PHE A 20 -1.44 5.39 10.66
N GLY A 21 -2.54 4.90 11.25
CA GLY A 21 -3.69 5.69 11.71
C GLY A 21 -4.69 6.07 10.61
N SER A 22 -4.27 6.22 9.35
CA SER A 22 -5.18 6.55 8.24
C SER A 22 -4.63 6.15 6.87
N ILE A 23 -5.52 5.93 5.89
CA ILE A 23 -5.12 5.64 4.50
C ILE A 23 -4.22 6.74 3.93
N LYS A 24 -4.46 8.02 4.27
CA LYS A 24 -3.61 9.13 3.82
C LYS A 24 -2.16 8.96 4.30
N ARG A 25 -1.96 8.49 5.53
CA ARG A 25 -0.63 8.21 6.07
C ARG A 25 -0.01 6.96 5.45
N VAL A 26 -0.80 5.92 5.16
CA VAL A 26 -0.31 4.75 4.40
C VAL A 26 0.17 5.17 3.00
N LYS A 27 -0.53 6.10 2.34
CA LYS A 27 -0.12 6.66 1.03
C LYS A 27 1.18 7.47 1.09
N ALA A 28 1.43 8.13 2.22
CA ALA A 28 2.65 8.91 2.45
C ALA A 28 3.81 8.06 2.98
N ALA A 29 3.55 6.83 3.41
CA ALA A 29 4.56 5.92 3.93
C ALA A 29 5.43 5.37 2.80
N THR A 30 6.71 5.23 3.10
CA THR A 30 7.70 4.62 2.22
C THR A 30 7.49 3.10 2.13
N LEU A 31 8.07 2.50 1.10
CA LEU A 31 8.07 1.04 0.92
C LEU A 31 8.60 0.30 2.16
N GLU A 32 9.66 0.83 2.78
CA GLU A 32 10.30 0.21 3.94
C GLU A 32 9.41 0.27 5.18
N GLU A 33 8.78 1.43 5.45
CA GLU A 33 7.82 1.56 6.54
C GLU A 33 6.62 0.62 6.36
N ILE A 34 6.13 0.45 5.14
CA ILE A 34 5.03 -0.49 4.86
C ILE A 34 5.50 -1.94 5.06
N ALA A 35 6.74 -2.27 4.71
CA ALA A 35 7.32 -3.60 4.89
C ALA A 35 7.68 -3.93 6.34
N ASP A 36 7.82 -2.91 7.21
CA ASP A 36 8.07 -3.10 8.65
C ASP A 36 6.80 -3.50 9.41
N VAL A 37 5.62 -3.29 8.80
CA VAL A 37 4.36 -3.71 9.40
C VAL A 37 4.27 -5.23 9.50
N SER A 38 4.03 -5.72 10.72
CA SER A 38 3.90 -7.15 10.99
C SER A 38 2.91 -7.85 10.05
N GLY A 39 3.40 -8.86 9.33
CA GLY A 39 2.61 -9.63 8.36
C GLY A 39 2.53 -9.01 6.95
N ILE A 40 3.20 -7.88 6.71
CA ILE A 40 3.43 -7.29 5.39
C ILE A 40 4.89 -7.56 5.00
N GLY A 41 5.14 -8.55 4.14
CA GLY A 41 6.48 -8.74 3.57
C GLY A 41 6.79 -7.71 2.48
N ARG A 42 8.06 -7.59 2.10
CA ARG A 42 8.53 -6.67 1.04
C ARG A 42 7.72 -6.79 -0.25
N ALA A 43 7.39 -8.00 -0.70
CA ALA A 43 6.59 -8.22 -1.91
C ALA A 43 5.18 -7.61 -1.82
N LEU A 44 4.54 -7.70 -0.65
CA LEU A 44 3.21 -7.13 -0.44
C LEU A 44 3.30 -5.62 -0.24
N ALA A 45 4.33 -5.14 0.46
CA ALA A 45 4.61 -3.72 0.61
C ALA A 45 4.76 -3.03 -0.75
N THR A 46 5.46 -3.65 -1.70
CA THR A 46 5.61 -3.11 -3.06
C THR A 46 4.26 -2.98 -3.76
N GLN A 47 3.39 -3.99 -3.66
CA GLN A 47 2.07 -3.95 -4.27
C GLN A 47 1.19 -2.86 -3.64
N ILE A 48 1.19 -2.75 -2.31
CA ILE A 48 0.45 -1.70 -1.60
C ILE A 48 0.94 -0.33 -2.01
N HIS A 49 2.25 -0.10 -1.94
CA HIS A 49 2.86 1.18 -2.28
C HIS A 49 2.52 1.54 -3.73
N SER A 50 2.72 0.62 -4.68
CA SER A 50 2.40 0.86 -6.09
C SER A 50 0.92 1.10 -6.36
N ALA A 51 0.01 0.46 -5.62
CA ALA A 51 -1.44 0.66 -5.76
C ALA A 51 -1.92 1.98 -5.12
N LEU A 52 -1.15 2.52 -4.18
CA LEU A 52 -1.46 3.75 -3.46
C LEU A 52 -0.86 5.00 -4.08
N GLN A 53 0.28 4.85 -4.79
CA GLN A 53 0.83 5.92 -5.61
C GLN A 53 -0.16 6.21 -6.76
N PRO A 54 -0.34 7.49 -7.13
CA PRO A 54 -1.03 7.80 -8.36
C PRO A 54 -0.31 7.04 -9.47
N LYS A 55 -1.04 6.24 -10.24
CA LYS A 55 -0.57 5.85 -11.57
C LYS A 55 -0.43 7.18 -12.30
N GLU A 56 0.78 7.70 -12.35
CA GLU A 56 1.14 8.69 -13.34
C GLU A 56 0.94 7.95 -14.66
N THR A 57 -0.25 8.14 -15.22
CA THR A 57 -0.61 7.74 -16.55
C THR A 57 0.37 8.47 -17.47
N LEU A 58 1.52 7.87 -17.70
CA LEU A 58 2.35 8.13 -18.86
C LEU A 58 1.64 7.53 -20.07
N GLU A 59 0.45 8.02 -20.38
CA GLU A 59 -0.07 8.00 -21.74
C GLU A 59 0.33 9.33 -22.38
N ASN A 60 1.63 9.46 -22.62
CA ASN A 60 2.15 10.40 -23.61
C ASN A 60 1.76 9.87 -25.00
N ASN A 61 0.66 10.41 -25.52
CA ASN A 61 0.43 10.81 -26.91
C ASN A 61 1.21 10.06 -28.02
N ILE A 62 0.52 9.18 -28.77
CA ILE A 62 0.77 8.94 -30.21
C ILE A 62 -0.56 8.96 -30.95
#